data_AF-A0A5A7ZYA5-F1
#
_entry.id   AF-A0A5A7ZYA5-F1
#
_cell.length_a   1.000
_cell.length_b   1.000
_cell.length_c   1.000
_cell.angle_alpha   90.00
_cell.angle_beta   90.00
_cell.angle_gamma   90.00
#
_symmetry.space_group_name_H-M   'P 1'
#
loop_
_entity.id
_entity.type
_entity.pdbx_description
1 polymer ?
#
loop_
_entity_poly.entity_id
_entity_poly.type
_entity_poly.pdbx_seq_one_letter_code
_entity_poly.pdbx_strand_id
1 'polypeptide(L)'
;MSRNPSPEAAARRAEYAARDRAHAAAIRAKRAHERALAKAADAAQLATEVDRIRSEVRVGVKAPAGKLAAVDTAAMLLLGPQGAVGCGGALLRTLEVLAGKGRHPVPSLLAAGRWQDEAALRAALEAFRPKLAAIGLRVCRRKAGWRLARAAR
;
A
#
# COMPACT_ATOMS: atom_id res chain seq x y z
N MET A 1 29.76 -14.46 51.24
CA MET A 1 30.22 -13.05 51.32
C MET A 1 30.15 -12.42 49.93
N SER A 2 29.07 -11.72 49.61
CA SER A 2 28.92 -11.04 48.31
C SER A 2 29.66 -9.71 48.38
N ARG A 3 30.79 -9.56 47.67
CA ARG A 3 31.49 -8.27 47.58
C ARG A 3 30.67 -7.36 46.67
N ASN A 4 29.94 -6.43 47.27
CA ASN A 4 29.28 -5.37 46.51
C ASN A 4 30.34 -4.61 45.71
N PRO A 5 30.12 -4.38 44.40
CA PRO A 5 31.08 -3.66 43.58
C PRO A 5 31.24 -2.23 44.12
N SER A 6 32.47 -1.73 44.10
CA SER A 6 32.78 -0.33 44.43
C SER A 6 31.87 0.61 43.62
N PRO A 7 31.36 1.70 44.21
CA PRO A 7 30.50 2.67 43.52
C PRO A 7 31.12 3.21 42.22
N GLU A 8 32.45 3.32 42.15
CA GLU A 8 33.15 3.71 40.91
C GLU A 8 33.10 2.65 39.80
N ALA A 9 33.10 1.37 40.17
CA ALA A 9 32.98 0.28 39.19
C ALA A 9 31.55 0.19 38.64
N ALA A 10 30.55 0.47 39.48
CA ALA A 10 29.16 0.57 39.06
C ALA A 10 28.93 1.79 38.13
N ALA A 11 29.50 2.95 38.47
CA ALA A 11 29.41 4.16 37.65
C ALA A 11 30.02 3.98 36.25
N ARG A 12 31.23 3.39 36.16
CA ARG A 12 31.88 3.11 34.86
C ARG A 12 31.09 2.14 33.98
N ARG A 13 30.47 1.12 34.59
CA ARG A 13 29.59 0.18 33.87
C ARG A 13 28.32 0.87 33.36
N ALA A 14 27.73 1.76 34.17
CA ALA A 14 26.55 2.52 33.77
C ALA A 14 26.86 3.48 32.60
N GLU A 15 28.04 4.11 32.62
CA GLU A 15 28.51 4.98 31.55
C GLU A 15 28.75 4.21 30.24
N TYR A 16 29.40 3.05 30.30
CA TYR A 16 29.60 2.20 29.14
C TYR A 16 28.27 1.71 28.53
N ALA A 17 27.35 1.26 29.39
CA ALA A 17 26.00 0.85 28.96
C ALA A 17 25.18 2.02 28.39
N ALA A 18 25.43 3.26 28.81
CA ALA A 18 24.82 4.44 28.22
C ALA A 18 25.38 4.72 26.81
N ARG A 19 26.71 4.62 26.62
CA ARG A 19 27.36 4.75 25.31
C ARG A 19 26.90 3.70 24.31
N ASP A 20 26.82 2.44 24.71
CA ASP A 20 26.34 1.35 23.84
C ASP A 20 24.88 1.56 23.41
N ARG A 21 24.02 2.00 24.34
CA ARG A 21 22.62 2.33 24.01
C ARG A 21 22.51 3.51 23.05
N ALA A 22 23.33 4.54 23.24
CA ALA A 22 23.38 5.68 22.33
C ALA A 22 23.86 5.27 20.92
N HIS A 23 24.89 4.44 20.84
CA HIS A 23 25.41 3.92 19.57
C HIS A 23 24.37 3.05 18.84
N ALA A 24 23.70 2.15 19.56
CA ALA A 24 22.62 1.33 19.00
C ALA A 24 21.43 2.18 18.52
N ALA A 25 21.08 3.26 19.23
CA ALA A 25 20.04 4.19 18.81
C ALA A 25 20.42 4.93 17.51
N ALA A 26 21.67 5.38 17.39
CA ALA A 26 22.17 6.02 16.17
C ALA A 26 22.10 5.09 14.94
N ILE A 27 22.50 3.82 15.09
CA ILE A 27 22.40 2.83 14.01
C ILE A 27 20.94 2.61 13.59
N ARG A 28 20.01 2.53 14.55
CA ARG A 28 18.58 2.36 14.25
C ARG A 28 18.01 3.57 13.52
N ALA A 29 18.38 4.79 13.93
CA ALA A 29 17.96 6.03 13.28
C ALA A 29 18.45 6.09 11.83
N LYS A 30 19.72 5.75 11.58
CA LYS A 30 20.29 5.67 10.23
C LYS A 30 19.54 4.67 9.35
N ARG A 31 19.31 3.45 9.84
CA ARG A 31 18.54 2.42 9.10
C ARG A 31 17.08 2.79 8.88
N ALA A 32 16.47 3.58 9.76
CA ALA A 32 15.11 4.08 9.58
C ALA A 32 15.06 5.13 8.47
N HIS A 33 16.05 6.01 8.43
CA HIS A 33 16.21 7.02 7.38
C HIS A 33 16.44 6.38 6.00
N GLU A 34 17.36 5.41 5.89
CA GLU A 34 17.60 4.66 4.65
C GLU A 34 16.32 3.95 4.15
N ARG A 35 15.54 3.35 5.07
CA ARG A 35 14.25 2.73 4.72
C ARG A 35 13.20 3.75 4.27
N ALA A 36 13.19 4.94 4.84
CA ALA A 36 12.29 6.02 4.41
C ALA A 36 12.66 6.50 3.00
N LEU A 37 13.95 6.67 2.71
CA LEU A 37 14.43 7.02 1.37
C LEU A 37 14.08 5.95 0.32
N ALA A 38 14.29 4.66 0.63
CA ALA A 38 13.92 3.57 -0.27
C ALA A 38 12.41 3.57 -0.57
N LYS A 39 11.56 3.75 0.46
CA LYS A 39 10.11 3.88 0.27
C LYS A 39 9.72 5.08 -0.59
N ALA A 40 10.41 6.21 -0.44
CA ALA A 40 10.16 7.40 -1.24
C ALA A 40 10.54 7.18 -2.71
N ALA A 41 11.67 6.49 -2.97
CA ALA A 41 12.09 6.12 -4.31
C ALA A 41 11.08 5.15 -4.97
N ASP A 42 10.62 4.13 -4.24
CA ASP A 42 9.58 3.20 -4.72
C ASP A 42 8.27 3.91 -5.06
N ALA A 43 7.87 4.89 -4.24
CA ALA A 43 6.68 5.69 -4.46
C ALA A 43 6.82 6.60 -5.71
N ALA A 44 7.99 7.20 -5.91
CA ALA A 44 8.29 8.00 -7.09
C ALA A 44 8.28 7.14 -8.37
N GLN A 45 8.90 5.96 -8.35
CA GLN A 45 8.84 5.02 -9.48
C GLN A 45 7.41 4.58 -9.79
N LEU A 46 6.59 4.34 -8.77
CA LEU A 46 5.18 4.00 -8.97
C LEU A 46 4.41 5.17 -9.60
N ALA A 47 4.66 6.41 -9.17
CA ALA A 47 4.01 7.58 -9.76
C ALA A 47 4.38 7.72 -11.25
N THR A 48 5.66 7.59 -11.59
CA THR A 48 6.13 7.61 -12.99
C THR A 48 5.51 6.48 -13.83
N GLU A 49 5.43 5.27 -13.28
CA GLU A 49 4.79 4.13 -13.96
C GLU A 49 3.29 4.38 -14.19
N VAL A 50 2.59 4.97 -13.21
CA VAL A 50 1.17 5.32 -13.33
C VAL A 50 0.96 6.38 -14.39
N ASP A 51 1.80 7.42 -14.43
CA ASP A 51 1.71 8.47 -15.45
C ASP A 51 2.06 7.94 -16.85
N ARG A 52 3.03 7.02 -16.94
CA ARG A 52 3.32 6.29 -18.18
C ARG A 52 2.10 5.50 -18.64
N ILE A 53 1.50 4.68 -17.78
CA ILE A 53 0.32 3.88 -18.16
C ILE A 53 -0.86 4.79 -18.52
N ARG A 54 -1.07 5.90 -17.79
CA ARG A 54 -2.10 6.90 -18.15
C ARG A 54 -1.85 7.48 -19.55
N SER A 55 -0.60 7.80 -19.87
CA SER A 55 -0.22 8.30 -21.20
C SER A 55 -0.44 7.24 -22.29
N GLU A 56 -0.07 5.99 -22.02
CA GLU A 56 -0.24 4.85 -22.93
C GLU A 56 -1.73 4.57 -23.18
N VAL A 57 -2.57 4.60 -22.15
CA VAL A 57 -4.02 4.40 -22.28
C VAL A 57 -4.68 5.55 -23.05
N ARG A 58 -4.24 6.79 -22.88
CA ARG A 58 -4.72 7.94 -23.68
C ARG A 58 -4.39 7.78 -25.17
N VAL A 59 -3.32 7.07 -25.51
CA VAL A 59 -2.87 6.79 -26.89
C VAL A 59 -3.43 5.46 -27.42
N GLY A 60 -4.35 4.80 -26.69
CA GLY A 60 -4.97 3.53 -27.12
C GLY A 60 -4.10 2.29 -26.91
N VAL A 61 -2.98 2.41 -26.18
CA VAL A 61 -2.11 1.29 -25.84
C VAL A 61 -2.71 0.51 -24.67
N LYS A 62 -2.88 -0.79 -24.89
CA LYS A 62 -3.56 -1.72 -23.97
C LYS A 62 -2.72 -1.92 -22.70
N ALA A 63 -3.35 -1.75 -21.54
CA ALA A 63 -2.67 -1.89 -20.25
C ALA A 63 -2.01 -3.26 -20.04
N PRO A 64 -0.91 -3.35 -19.29
CA PRO A 64 -0.28 -4.63 -18.98
C PRO A 64 -1.24 -5.59 -18.25
N ALA A 65 -1.25 -6.86 -18.67
CA ALA A 65 -2.17 -7.86 -18.18
C ALA A 65 -2.08 -8.06 -16.65
N GLY A 66 -3.23 -7.97 -15.97
CA GLY A 66 -3.32 -8.22 -14.52
C GLY A 66 -3.00 -7.02 -13.62
N LYS A 67 -2.81 -5.82 -14.17
CA LYS A 67 -2.75 -4.55 -13.43
C LYS A 67 -3.90 -3.64 -13.87
N LEU A 68 -4.37 -2.78 -12.96
CA LEU A 68 -5.19 -1.63 -13.35
C LEU A 68 -4.32 -0.67 -14.16
N ALA A 69 -4.87 -0.19 -15.26
CA ALA A 69 -4.18 0.74 -16.14
C ALA A 69 -4.18 2.14 -15.53
N ALA A 70 -5.38 2.60 -15.20
CA ALA A 70 -5.60 3.88 -14.57
C ALA A 70 -6.95 3.88 -13.87
N VAL A 71 -7.04 4.71 -12.85
CA VAL A 71 -8.30 5.09 -12.23
C VAL A 71 -8.48 6.57 -12.53
N ASP A 72 -9.52 6.90 -13.29
CA ASP A 72 -9.88 8.28 -13.61
C ASP A 72 -11.00 8.73 -12.68
N THR A 73 -10.62 9.45 -11.63
CA THR A 73 -11.54 9.99 -10.63
C THR A 73 -12.32 11.19 -11.11
N ALA A 74 -11.96 11.83 -12.23
CA ALA A 74 -12.73 12.91 -12.82
C ALA A 74 -13.80 12.36 -13.76
N ALA A 75 -13.45 11.35 -14.57
CA ALA A 75 -14.36 10.70 -15.51
C ALA A 75 -15.18 9.54 -14.91
N MET A 76 -14.93 9.16 -13.65
CA MET A 76 -15.56 8.01 -12.98
C MET A 76 -15.29 6.66 -13.68
N LEU A 77 -14.09 6.50 -14.26
CA LEU A 77 -13.71 5.33 -15.06
C LEU A 77 -12.58 4.51 -14.42
N LEU A 78 -12.70 3.19 -14.50
CA LEU A 78 -11.61 2.24 -14.31
C LEU A 78 -11.13 1.73 -15.66
N LEU A 79 -9.86 1.94 -15.94
CA LEU A 79 -9.21 1.50 -17.17
C LEU A 79 -8.42 0.22 -16.86
N GLY A 80 -8.72 -0.83 -17.60
CA GLY A 80 -8.08 -2.14 -17.46
C GLY A 80 -7.58 -2.67 -18.81
N PRO A 81 -6.90 -3.83 -18.81
CA PRO A 81 -6.32 -4.43 -20.01
C PRO A 81 -7.35 -4.84 -21.07
N GLN A 82 -8.65 -4.81 -20.77
CA GLN A 82 -9.73 -5.14 -21.71
C GLN A 82 -10.67 -3.96 -22.02
N GLY A 83 -10.43 -2.76 -21.46
CA GLY A 83 -11.26 -1.58 -21.72
C GLY A 83 -11.55 -0.74 -20.47
N ALA A 84 -12.52 0.16 -20.57
CA ALA A 84 -12.97 1.05 -19.50
C ALA A 84 -14.29 0.58 -18.86
N VAL A 85 -14.44 0.76 -17.55
CA VAL A 85 -15.68 0.47 -16.82
C VAL A 85 -16.07 1.63 -15.92
N GLY A 86 -17.31 2.10 -16.03
CA GLY A 86 -17.88 3.12 -15.14
C GLY A 86 -18.12 2.62 -13.72
N CYS A 87 -17.78 3.46 -12.74
CA CYS A 87 -17.77 3.11 -11.31
C CYS A 87 -18.13 4.32 -10.44
N GLY A 88 -18.90 4.09 -9.37
CA GLY A 88 -19.27 5.16 -8.44
C GLY A 88 -18.08 5.67 -7.64
N GLY A 89 -18.08 6.97 -7.29
CA GLY A 89 -16.91 7.65 -6.69
C GLY A 89 -16.31 6.98 -5.45
N ALA A 90 -17.14 6.50 -4.52
CA ALA A 90 -16.68 5.77 -3.33
C ALA A 90 -15.89 4.50 -3.69
N LEU A 91 -16.41 3.72 -4.63
CA LEU A 91 -15.81 2.48 -5.08
C LEU A 91 -14.55 2.76 -5.91
N LEU A 92 -14.55 3.83 -6.70
CA LEU A 92 -13.43 4.24 -7.51
C LEU A 92 -12.25 4.72 -6.66
N ARG A 93 -12.49 5.51 -5.60
CA ARG A 93 -11.45 5.88 -4.60
C ARG A 93 -10.91 4.67 -3.84
N THR A 94 -11.78 3.70 -3.55
CA THR A 94 -11.36 2.44 -2.92
C THR A 94 -10.46 1.63 -3.85
N LEU A 95 -10.83 1.55 -5.13
CA LEU A 95 -10.07 0.82 -6.15
C LEU A 95 -8.75 1.53 -6.50
N GLU A 96 -8.68 2.85 -6.41
CA GLU A 96 -7.43 3.64 -6.49
C GLU A 96 -6.43 3.21 -5.42
N VAL A 97 -6.87 3.09 -4.16
CA VAL A 97 -6.02 2.55 -3.09
C VAL A 97 -5.61 1.10 -3.35
N LEU A 98 -6.55 0.26 -3.77
CA LEU A 98 -6.27 -1.16 -4.06
C LEU A 98 -5.41 -1.39 -5.31
N ALA A 99 -5.32 -0.40 -6.21
CA ALA A 99 -4.43 -0.43 -7.37
C ALA A 99 -2.95 -0.31 -6.97
N GLY A 100 -2.69 0.19 -5.76
CA GLY A 100 -1.36 0.21 -5.17
C GLY A 100 -0.77 -1.19 -4.99
N LYS A 101 0.55 -1.27 -4.82
CA LYS A 101 1.23 -2.54 -4.54
C LYS A 101 0.92 -2.98 -3.10
N GLY A 102 0.51 -4.24 -2.95
CA GLY A 102 0.46 -4.90 -1.64
C GLY A 102 -0.95 -5.21 -1.13
N ARG A 103 -1.07 -5.35 0.18
CA ARG A 103 -2.36 -5.55 0.87
C ARG A 103 -2.66 -4.31 1.70
N HIS A 104 -3.91 -3.89 1.67
CA HIS A 104 -4.40 -2.72 2.35
C HIS A 104 -5.33 -3.14 3.50
N PRO A 105 -5.14 -2.58 4.70
CA PRO A 105 -6.00 -2.89 5.83
C PRO A 105 -7.40 -2.28 5.59
N VAL A 106 -8.44 -2.95 6.08
CA VAL A 106 -9.84 -2.54 5.88
C VAL A 106 -10.10 -1.09 6.31
N PRO A 107 -9.59 -0.59 7.45
CA PRO A 107 -9.80 0.81 7.85
C PRO A 107 -9.33 1.83 6.80
N SER A 108 -8.23 1.57 6.09
CA SER A 108 -7.76 2.46 5.02
C SER A 108 -8.71 2.46 3.82
N LEU A 109 -9.36 1.34 3.54
CA LEU A 109 -10.33 1.22 2.44
C LEU A 109 -11.66 1.89 2.79
N LEU A 110 -12.10 1.75 4.04
CA LEU A 110 -13.28 2.46 4.56
C LEU A 110 -13.10 3.97 4.46
N ALA A 111 -11.94 4.47 4.92
CA ALA A 111 -11.61 5.89 4.84
C ALA A 111 -11.55 6.40 3.39
N ALA A 112 -10.95 5.63 2.48
CA ALA A 112 -10.78 6.02 1.07
C ALA A 112 -12.12 6.23 0.35
N GLY A 113 -13.06 5.31 0.53
CA GLY A 113 -14.38 5.39 -0.09
C GLY A 113 -15.45 6.09 0.76
N ARG A 114 -15.12 6.54 1.98
CA ARG A 114 -16.08 7.04 2.98
C ARG A 114 -17.23 6.05 3.23
N TRP A 115 -16.88 4.77 3.35
CA TRP A 115 -17.84 3.72 3.64
C TRP A 115 -18.28 3.78 5.10
N GLN A 116 -19.55 3.47 5.36
CA GLN A 116 -20.11 3.41 6.71
C GLN A 116 -19.47 2.28 7.53
N ASP A 117 -19.34 1.10 6.93
CA ASP A 117 -18.76 -0.08 7.57
C ASP A 117 -18.15 -1.08 6.56
N GLU A 118 -17.52 -2.13 7.08
CA GLU A 118 -16.93 -3.20 6.28
C GLU A 118 -17.98 -3.98 5.45
N ALA A 119 -19.21 -4.11 5.95
CA ALA A 119 -20.25 -4.86 5.26
C ALA A 119 -20.71 -4.13 3.98
N ALA A 120 -20.90 -2.81 4.04
CA ALA A 120 -21.23 -1.96 2.91
C ALA A 120 -20.12 -1.97 1.84
N LEU A 121 -18.86 -1.82 2.28
CA LEU A 121 -17.69 -1.94 1.40
C LEU A 121 -17.65 -3.31 0.70
N ARG A 122 -17.89 -4.38 1.47
CA ARG A 122 -17.88 -5.75 0.96
C ARG A 122 -18.99 -6.00 -0.05
N ALA A 123 -20.21 -5.55 0.25
CA ALA A 123 -21.36 -5.67 -0.64
C ALA A 123 -21.10 -4.95 -1.97
N ALA A 124 -20.57 -3.73 -1.92
CA ALA A 124 -20.25 -2.96 -3.12
C ALA A 124 -19.18 -3.64 -3.98
N LEU A 125 -18.11 -4.19 -3.38
CA LEU A 125 -17.06 -4.88 -4.12
C LEU A 125 -17.51 -6.24 -4.69
N GLU A 126 -18.41 -6.95 -4.01
CA GLU A 126 -19.02 -8.17 -4.57
C GLU A 126 -19.97 -7.83 -5.73
N ALA A 127 -20.80 -6.79 -5.61
CA ALA A 127 -21.65 -6.32 -6.70
C ALA A 127 -20.84 -5.89 -7.93
N PHE A 128 -19.64 -5.34 -7.72
CA PHE A 128 -18.73 -4.93 -8.79
C PHE A 128 -17.82 -6.04 -9.32
N ARG A 129 -17.88 -7.24 -8.73
CA ARG A 129 -17.03 -8.38 -9.10
C ARG A 129 -17.15 -8.79 -10.58
N PRO A 130 -18.34 -8.84 -11.23
CA PRO A 130 -18.44 -9.19 -12.64
C PRO A 130 -17.68 -8.20 -13.54
N LYS A 131 -17.76 -6.91 -13.21
CA LYS A 131 -17.07 -5.83 -13.91
C LYS A 131 -15.55 -5.92 -13.76
N LEU A 132 -15.05 -6.25 -12.57
CA LEU A 132 -13.62 -6.52 -12.36
C LEU A 132 -13.15 -7.75 -13.14
N ALA A 133 -13.96 -8.81 -13.16
CA ALA A 133 -13.63 -10.03 -13.90
C ALA A 133 -13.55 -9.77 -15.42
N ALA A 134 -14.45 -8.93 -15.96
CA ALA A 134 -14.40 -8.50 -17.36
C ALA A 134 -13.11 -7.77 -17.74
N ILE A 135 -12.43 -7.11 -16.79
CA ILE A 135 -11.11 -6.51 -17.00
C ILE A 135 -9.95 -7.37 -16.48
N GLY A 136 -10.21 -8.64 -16.15
CA GLY A 136 -9.19 -9.62 -15.73
C GLY A 136 -8.68 -9.45 -14.29
N LEU A 137 -9.46 -8.80 -13.42
CA LEU A 137 -9.10 -8.50 -12.04
C LEU A 137 -10.06 -9.14 -11.03
N ARG A 138 -9.59 -9.32 -9.80
CA ARG A 138 -10.38 -9.76 -8.65
C ARG A 138 -9.87 -9.16 -7.35
N VAL A 139 -10.76 -9.06 -6.37
CA VAL A 139 -10.37 -8.67 -5.00
C VAL A 139 -9.98 -9.92 -4.20
N CYS A 140 -8.79 -9.92 -3.61
CA CYS A 140 -8.29 -10.99 -2.76
C CYS A 140 -8.24 -10.54 -1.30
N ARG A 141 -9.12 -11.12 -0.48
CA ARG A 141 -9.23 -10.87 0.96
C ARG A 141 -8.37 -11.87 1.74
N ARG A 142 -7.58 -11.41 2.71
CA ARG A 142 -6.88 -12.24 3.72
C ARG A 142 -6.81 -11.48 5.04
N LYS A 143 -6.38 -12.16 6.12
CA LYS A 143 -6.17 -11.57 7.46
C LYS A 143 -5.29 -10.31 7.43
N ALA A 144 -4.28 -10.29 6.55
CA ALA A 144 -3.37 -9.16 6.38
C ALA A 144 -3.95 -7.99 5.53
N GLY A 145 -5.22 -8.05 5.15
CA GLY A 145 -5.87 -7.02 4.33
C GLY A 145 -6.21 -7.46 2.91
N TRP A 146 -6.76 -6.53 2.15
CA TRP A 146 -7.35 -6.76 0.83
C TRP A 146 -6.42 -6.23 -0.25
N ARG A 147 -6.45 -6.86 -1.43
CA ARG A 147 -5.67 -6.43 -2.60
C ARG A 147 -6.41 -6.68 -3.88
N LEU A 148 -6.10 -5.93 -4.94
CA LEU A 148 -6.39 -6.36 -6.29
C LEU A 148 -5.38 -7.42 -6.73
N ALA A 149 -5.88 -8.44 -7.41
CA ALA A 149 -5.09 -9.51 -8.00
C ALA A 149 -5.63 -9.82 -9.39
N ARG A 150 -4.81 -10.46 -10.21
CA ARG A 150 -5.24 -11.04 -11.47
C ARG A 150 -6.33 -12.09 -11.22
N ALA A 151 -7.40 -12.03 -12.00
CA ALA A 151 -8.38 -13.12 -12.08
C ALA A 151 -7.67 -14.35 -12.68
N ALA A 152 -7.81 -15.52 -12.04
CA ALA A 152 -7.40 -16.76 -12.70
C ALA A 152 -8.27 -16.91 -13.96
N ARG A 153 -7.65 -17.24 -15.10
CA ARG A 153 -8.40 -17.66 -16.29
C ARG A 153 -9.13 -18.95 -15.98
#